data_AF-A0A183HNL5-F1
#
_entry.id   AF-A0A183HNL5-F1
#
_cell.length_a   1.000
_cell.length_b   1.000
_cell.length_c   1.000
_cell.angle_alpha   90.00
_cell.angle_beta   90.00
_cell.angle_gamma   90.00
#
_symmetry.space_group_name_H-M   'P 1'
#
loop_
_entity.id
_entity.type
_entity.pdbx_description
1 polymer ?
#
loop_
_entity_poly.entity_id
_entity_poly.type
_entity_poly.pdbx_seq_one_letter_code
_entity_poly.pdbx_strand_id
1 'polypeptide(L)'
;MIDHFPRGGMDRRGAANANDGTVRRAPKRASFPADRLTVPAKGVLIRIPVSIDMFDDCAIRDKHLPQPDLEVSIAVDEQGAFLTARLNGASFRRTMRRVRDDQRDHKPLGRLFIVGRIVTPGVITDPGLQYEYI
;
A
#
# COMPACT_ATOMS: atom_id res chain seq x y z
N MET A 1 -56.75 17.11 28.73
CA MET A 1 -55.76 16.52 29.67
C MET A 1 -55.57 15.08 29.22
N ILE A 2 -54.31 14.69 28.93
CA ILE A 2 -53.61 13.47 29.38
C ILE A 2 -54.55 12.27 29.67
N ASP A 3 -54.45 11.08 29.06
CA ASP A 3 -53.28 10.20 28.98
C ASP A 3 -53.54 9.09 27.93
N HIS A 4 -52.50 8.63 27.21
CA HIS A 4 -52.61 7.57 26.20
C HIS A 4 -51.59 6.47 26.57
N PHE A 5 -52.08 5.34 27.05
CA PHE A 5 -51.35 4.08 27.10
C PHE A 5 -52.25 2.97 26.53
N PRO A 6 -51.68 2.05 25.75
CA PRO A 6 -51.30 0.81 26.39
C PRO A 6 -49.90 0.30 25.97
N ARG A 7 -49.14 -0.13 26.97
CA ARG A 7 -48.04 -1.09 26.84
C ARG A 7 -48.63 -2.49 26.87
N GLY A 8 -48.29 -3.31 25.88
CA GLY A 8 -48.51 -4.76 25.96
C GLY A 8 -48.05 -5.46 24.68
N GLY A 9 -46.98 -6.26 24.78
CA GLY A 9 -46.63 -7.25 23.76
C GLY A 9 -45.17 -7.24 23.32
N MET A 10 -44.27 -7.77 24.15
CA MET A 10 -43.03 -8.39 23.67
C MET A 10 -43.39 -9.69 22.93
N ASP A 11 -42.90 -9.87 21.70
CA ASP A 11 -41.90 -10.90 21.34
C ASP A 11 -41.82 -11.15 19.82
N ARG A 12 -40.57 -11.04 19.33
CA ARG A 12 -39.87 -11.90 18.35
C ARG A 12 -40.01 -11.66 16.84
N ARG A 13 -38.78 -11.66 16.28
CA ARG A 13 -38.34 -11.83 14.88
C ARG A 13 -38.39 -10.54 14.07
N GLY A 14 -37.29 -9.85 13.81
CA GLY A 14 -36.00 -10.39 13.39
C GLY A 14 -35.90 -10.22 11.88
N ALA A 15 -35.55 -9.00 11.45
CA ALA A 15 -35.02 -8.71 10.13
C ALA A 15 -34.14 -7.47 10.27
N ALA A 16 -33.02 -7.63 10.99
CA ALA A 16 -31.90 -6.72 10.83
C ALA A 16 -31.42 -6.91 9.39
N ASN A 17 -31.52 -5.83 8.61
CA ASN A 17 -31.10 -5.76 7.23
C ASN A 17 -29.56 -5.85 7.20
N ALA A 18 -29.03 -7.08 7.16
CA ALA A 18 -27.61 -7.34 7.00
C ALA A 18 -27.22 -7.08 5.54
N ASN A 19 -27.06 -5.80 5.20
CA ASN A 19 -26.29 -5.39 4.03
C ASN A 19 -24.80 -5.52 4.39
N ASP A 20 -24.35 -6.77 4.58
CA ASP A 20 -22.95 -7.12 4.61
C ASP A 20 -22.59 -7.70 3.25
N GLY A 21 -21.92 -6.91 2.43
CA GLY A 21 -21.76 -7.19 1.02
C GLY A 21 -20.58 -6.44 0.40
N THR A 22 -19.44 -6.46 1.09
CA THR A 22 -18.11 -6.20 0.53
C THR A 22 -17.97 -4.90 -0.28
N VAL A 23 -17.68 -3.81 0.42
CA VAL A 23 -16.83 -2.76 -0.16
C VAL A 23 -15.47 -3.41 -0.42
N ARG A 24 -15.30 -4.00 -1.61
CA ARG A 24 -13.98 -4.32 -2.16
C ARG A 24 -13.27 -2.98 -2.29
N ARG A 25 -12.53 -2.58 -1.24
CA ARG A 25 -11.61 -1.46 -1.35
C ARG A 25 -10.71 -1.79 -2.53
N ALA A 26 -10.86 -1.02 -3.62
CA ALA A 26 -9.91 -1.08 -4.72
C ALA A 26 -8.51 -0.90 -4.11
N PRO A 27 -7.48 -1.61 -4.62
CA PRO A 27 -6.13 -1.41 -4.13
C PRO A 27 -5.82 0.10 -4.21
N LYS A 28 -5.39 0.69 -3.08
CA LYS A 28 -5.04 2.11 -3.00
C LYS A 28 -4.03 2.39 -4.11
N ARG A 29 -4.45 3.14 -5.13
CA ARG A 29 -3.56 3.58 -6.21
C ARG A 29 -2.76 4.77 -5.69
N ALA A 30 -1.45 4.60 -5.58
CA ALA A 30 -0.56 5.74 -5.39
C ALA A 30 -0.41 6.48 -6.71
N SER A 31 -0.91 7.71 -6.72
CA SER A 31 -0.63 8.71 -7.75
C SER A 31 0.42 9.63 -7.16
N PHE A 32 1.59 9.67 -7.79
CA PHE A 32 2.60 10.68 -7.47
C PHE A 32 2.45 11.82 -8.47
N PRO A 33 2.62 13.09 -8.05
CA PRO A 33 2.80 14.17 -9.00
C PRO A 33 4.10 13.87 -9.76
N ALA A 34 3.93 13.27 -10.94
CA ALA A 34 4.99 13.06 -11.86
C ALA A 34 5.31 14.43 -12.47
N ASP A 35 6.16 15.19 -11.79
CA ASP A 35 6.90 16.26 -12.44
C ASP A 35 7.79 15.57 -13.48
N ARG A 36 7.20 15.35 -14.66
CA ARG A 36 7.69 14.68 -15.86
C ARG A 36 8.87 13.74 -15.60
N LEU A 37 8.57 12.55 -15.06
CA LEU A 37 9.54 11.47 -15.04
C LEU A 37 9.68 10.94 -16.48
N THR A 38 10.43 11.68 -17.29
CA THR A 38 10.77 11.32 -18.67
C THR A 38 11.63 10.07 -18.56
N VAL A 39 11.04 8.90 -18.78
CA VAL A 39 11.73 7.61 -18.68
C VAL A 39 12.89 7.61 -19.69
N PRO A 40 14.15 7.79 -19.27
CA PRO A 40 15.25 7.82 -20.20
C PRO A 40 15.61 6.37 -20.54
N ALA A 41 16.32 6.22 -21.65
CA ALA A 41 16.69 4.97 -22.31
C ALA A 41 17.01 3.77 -21.39
N LYS A 42 16.77 2.59 -21.95
CA LYS A 42 17.15 1.26 -21.43
C LYS A 42 18.47 1.29 -20.64
N GLY A 43 18.44 0.88 -19.37
CA GLY A 43 19.62 0.72 -18.51
C GLY A 43 19.83 1.78 -17.43
N VAL A 44 18.96 2.80 -17.33
CA VAL A 44 19.07 3.84 -16.29
C VAL A 44 18.69 3.31 -14.91
N LEU A 45 19.54 3.59 -13.91
CA LEU A 45 19.22 3.40 -12.50
C LEU A 45 18.20 4.47 -12.09
N ILE A 46 17.06 4.02 -11.61
CA ILE A 46 16.00 4.88 -11.10
C ILE A 46 15.88 4.75 -9.60
N ARG A 47 15.47 5.85 -8.96
CA ARG A 47 15.21 5.93 -7.54
C ARG A 47 13.94 6.75 -7.34
N ILE A 48 12.84 6.05 -7.13
CA ILE A 48 11.51 6.64 -7.02
C ILE A 48 11.17 6.78 -5.54
N PRO A 49 10.96 8.02 -5.03
CA PRO A 49 10.48 8.20 -3.67
C PRO A 49 9.08 7.63 -3.54
N VAL A 50 8.85 6.86 -2.49
CA VAL A 50 7.54 6.30 -2.15
C VAL A 50 7.22 6.62 -0.71
N SER A 51 5.93 6.81 -0.40
CA SER A 51 5.52 7.12 0.95
C SER A 51 5.31 5.82 1.75
N ILE A 52 5.58 5.88 3.05
CA ILE A 52 5.49 4.71 3.96
C ILE A 52 4.05 4.20 4.06
N ASP A 53 3.09 5.13 4.11
CA ASP A 53 1.65 4.87 4.21
C ASP A 53 1.08 4.01 3.07
N MET A 54 1.74 4.00 1.90
CA MET A 54 1.39 3.11 0.79
C MET A 54 1.48 1.63 1.15
N PHE A 55 2.29 1.29 2.15
CA PHE A 55 2.53 -0.08 2.58
C PHE A 55 1.92 -0.39 3.94
N ASP A 56 1.15 0.52 4.54
CA ASP A 56 0.51 0.30 5.85
C ASP A 56 -0.48 -0.88 5.79
N ASP A 57 -1.23 -0.99 4.71
CA ASP A 57 -2.19 -2.08 4.48
C ASP A 57 -1.51 -3.40 4.06
N CYS A 58 -0.20 -3.39 3.78
CA CYS A 58 0.52 -4.59 3.41
C CYS A 58 0.81 -5.45 4.66
N ALA A 59 0.21 -6.64 4.69
CA ALA A 59 0.47 -7.61 5.75
C ALA A 59 1.92 -8.12 5.70
N ILE A 60 2.65 -7.91 6.79
CA ILE A 60 3.93 -8.56 7.03
C ILE A 60 3.66 -9.88 7.73
N ARG A 61 3.95 -10.99 7.06
CA ARG A 61 3.79 -12.34 7.61
C ARG A 61 4.83 -12.62 8.69
N ASP A 62 4.52 -13.61 9.52
CA ASP A 62 5.42 -14.11 10.54
C ASP A 62 6.77 -14.56 9.97
N LYS A 63 7.80 -14.52 10.82
CA LYS A 63 9.19 -14.81 10.39
C LYS A 63 9.35 -16.19 9.75
N HIS A 64 8.53 -17.16 10.16
CA HIS A 64 8.56 -18.55 9.69
C HIS A 64 7.77 -18.78 8.41
N LEU A 65 6.91 -17.85 8.02
CA LEU A 65 6.12 -17.96 6.81
C LEU A 65 6.81 -17.23 5.65
N PRO A 66 6.70 -17.73 4.41
CA PRO A 66 7.19 -17.02 3.25
C PRO A 66 6.38 -15.74 3.06
N GLN A 67 7.09 -14.60 2.95
CA GLN A 67 6.48 -13.33 2.57
C GLN A 67 6.26 -13.34 1.05
N PRO A 68 5.04 -13.12 0.55
CA PRO A 68 4.81 -12.99 -0.88
C PRO A 68 5.56 -11.78 -1.46
N ASP A 69 5.98 -11.89 -2.71
CA ASP A 69 6.44 -10.73 -3.47
C ASP A 69 5.32 -9.70 -3.59
N LEU A 70 5.70 -8.44 -3.65
CA LEU A 70 4.75 -7.34 -3.79
C LEU A 70 4.92 -6.69 -5.16
N GLU A 71 3.84 -6.67 -5.94
CA GLU A 71 3.79 -5.90 -7.17
C GLU A 71 3.30 -4.48 -6.87
N VAL A 72 4.05 -3.49 -7.33
CA VAL A 72 3.75 -2.06 -7.17
C VAL A 72 3.65 -1.46 -8.56
N SER A 73 2.55 -0.75 -8.81
CA SER A 73 2.35 0.06 -10.02
C SER A 73 2.51 1.53 -9.67
N ILE A 74 3.40 2.23 -10.37
CA ILE A 74 3.76 3.63 -10.13
C ILE A 74 3.33 4.43 -11.35
N ALA A 75 2.41 5.38 -11.17
CA ALA A 75 2.01 6.28 -12.25
C ALA A 75 3.16 7.25 -12.60
N VAL A 76 3.44 7.39 -13.89
CA VAL A 76 4.57 8.19 -14.42
C VAL A 76 4.11 9.45 -15.14
N ASP A 77 2.84 9.51 -15.54
CA ASP A 77 2.22 10.67 -16.15
C ASP A 77 0.73 10.73 -15.83
N GLU A 78 0.09 11.84 -16.17
CA GLU A 78 -1.37 12.02 -16.10
C GLU A 78 -2.11 11.24 -17.20
N GLN A 79 -1.38 10.68 -18.17
CA GLN A 79 -1.92 10.02 -19.37
C GLN A 79 -2.11 8.51 -19.17
N GLY A 80 -1.71 7.98 -18.01
CA GLY A 80 -1.94 6.59 -17.61
C GLY A 80 -0.77 5.65 -17.87
N ALA A 81 0.45 6.16 -18.06
CA ALA A 81 1.64 5.32 -18.08
C ALA A 81 2.00 4.85 -16.67
N PHE A 82 2.30 3.56 -16.54
CA PHE A 82 2.70 2.94 -15.27
C PHE A 82 4.07 2.26 -15.40
N LEU A 83 4.89 2.40 -14.35
CA LEU A 83 6.02 1.51 -14.10
C LEU A 83 5.58 0.44 -13.11
N THR A 84 5.82 -0.82 -13.46
CA THR A 84 5.59 -1.95 -12.56
C THR A 84 6.90 -2.42 -11.96
N ALA A 85 6.92 -2.60 -10.65
CA ALA A 85 8.02 -3.18 -9.88
C ALA A 85 7.52 -4.38 -9.07
N ARG A 86 8.23 -5.51 -9.16
CA ARG A 86 7.98 -6.68 -8.31
C ARG A 86 9.03 -6.79 -7.21
N LEU A 87 8.69 -6.26 -6.04
CA LEU A 87 9.55 -6.28 -4.87
C LEU A 87 9.64 -7.69 -4.28
N ASN A 88 10.86 -8.16 -4.03
CA ASN A 88 11.08 -9.43 -3.34
C ASN A 88 10.47 -9.41 -1.93
N GLY A 89 9.65 -10.41 -1.60
CA GLY A 89 8.94 -10.47 -0.32
C GLY A 89 9.86 -10.49 0.91
N ALA A 90 11.00 -11.18 0.85
CA ALA A 90 11.93 -11.25 1.98
C ALA A 90 12.58 -9.88 2.26
N SER A 91 13.00 -9.17 1.20
CA SER A 91 13.54 -7.81 1.31
C SER A 91 12.48 -6.82 1.76
N PHE A 92 11.27 -6.88 1.19
CA PHE A 92 10.13 -6.06 1.61
C PHE A 92 9.86 -6.20 3.11
N ARG A 93 9.76 -7.44 3.61
CA ARG A 93 9.56 -7.73 5.04
C ARG A 93 10.66 -7.12 5.90
N ARG A 94 11.92 -7.26 5.49
CA ARG A 94 13.06 -6.72 6.25
C ARG A 94 12.98 -5.19 6.34
N THR A 95 12.74 -4.52 5.21
CA THR A 95 12.68 -3.06 5.16
C THR A 95 11.49 -2.52 5.96
N MET A 96 10.29 -3.06 5.75
CA MET A 96 9.10 -2.57 6.45
C MET A 96 9.09 -2.88 7.95
N ARG A 97 9.76 -3.97 8.40
CA ARG A 97 9.98 -4.19 9.84
C ARG A 97 10.82 -3.09 10.46
N ARG A 98 11.91 -2.68 9.80
CA ARG A 98 12.75 -1.58 10.27
C ARG A 98 11.96 -0.27 10.38
N VAL A 99 11.14 0.03 9.37
CA VAL A 99 10.23 1.19 9.41
C VAL A 99 9.29 1.13 10.62
N ARG A 100 8.65 -0.03 10.86
CA ARG A 100 7.74 -0.22 11.99
C ARG A 100 8.44 -0.18 13.35
N ASP A 101 9.66 -0.69 13.45
CA ASP A 101 10.47 -0.58 14.66
C ASP A 101 10.80 0.89 14.95
N ASP A 102 11.17 1.67 13.93
CA ASP A 102 11.46 3.10 14.10
C ASP A 102 10.21 3.92 14.43
N GLN A 103 9.05 3.58 13.87
CA GLN A 103 7.74 4.14 14.26
C GLN A 103 7.40 3.83 15.71
N ARG A 104 7.59 2.57 16.15
CA ARG A 104 7.31 2.13 17.53
C ARG A 104 8.22 2.84 18.53
N ASP A 105 9.48 3.04 18.16
CA ASP A 105 10.47 3.68 19.01
C ASP A 105 10.37 5.23 18.96
N HIS A 106 9.36 5.78 18.28
CA HIS A 106 9.15 7.23 18.07
C HIS A 106 10.36 7.96 17.48
N LYS A 107 11.15 7.27 16.64
CA LYS A 107 12.29 7.87 15.95
C LYS A 107 11.83 8.69 14.74
N PRO A 108 12.64 9.66 14.29
CA PRO A 108 12.42 10.30 13.00
C PRO A 108 12.34 9.25 11.89
N LEU A 109 11.29 9.29 11.07
CA LEU A 109 11.16 8.37 9.95
C LEU A 109 12.03 8.82 8.78
N GLY A 110 12.78 7.86 8.24
CA GLY A 110 13.54 8.03 7.00
C GLY A 110 12.63 8.10 5.77
N ARG A 111 13.25 8.26 4.58
CA ARG A 111 12.54 8.19 3.29
C ARG A 111 12.64 6.78 2.70
N LEU A 112 11.55 6.36 2.07
CA LEU A 112 11.44 5.07 1.40
C LEU A 112 11.57 5.27 -0.11
N PHE A 113 12.30 4.39 -0.77
CA PHE A 113 12.55 4.44 -2.20
C PHE A 113 12.38 3.08 -2.84
N ILE A 114 11.76 3.05 -4.02
CA ILE A 114 11.87 1.94 -4.96
C ILE A 114 13.07 2.24 -5.86
N VAL A 115 14.06 1.36 -5.83
CA VAL A 115 15.30 1.48 -6.62
C VAL A 115 15.41 0.32 -7.56
N GLY A 116 15.80 0.56 -8.80
CA GLY A 116 15.97 -0.50 -9.78
C GLY A 116 16.43 0.07 -11.12
N ARG A 117 16.35 -0.74 -12.18
CA ARG A 117 16.69 -0.30 -13.54
C ARG A 117 15.51 -0.44 -14.47
N ILE A 118 15.35 0.50 -15.40
CA ILE A 118 14.38 0.35 -16.48
C ILE A 118 15.09 -0.30 -17.66
N VAL A 119 14.94 -1.61 -17.84
CA VAL A 119 15.53 -2.37 -18.96
C VAL A 119 14.49 -2.64 -20.05
N THR A 120 13.21 -2.66 -19.67
CA THR A 120 12.06 -2.83 -20.56
C THR A 120 11.12 -1.65 -20.31
N PRO A 121 10.51 -1.06 -21.36
CA PRO A 121 9.51 -0.01 -21.18
C PRO A 121 8.42 -0.46 -20.20
N GLY A 122 8.13 0.35 -19.19
CA GLY A 122 7.09 0.07 -18.20
C GLY A 122 7.48 -0.91 -17.07
N VAL A 123 8.69 -1.51 -17.08
CA VAL A 123 9.09 -2.49 -16.05
C VAL A 123 10.41 -2.10 -15.38
N ILE A 124 10.38 -2.12 -14.05
CA ILE A 124 11.57 -1.95 -13.21
C ILE A 124 12.15 -3.33 -12.92
N THR A 125 13.37 -3.59 -13.41
CA THR A 125 14.13 -4.81 -13.14
C THR A 125 14.93 -4.70 -11.86
N ASP A 126 15.08 -5.85 -11.19
CA ASP A 126 15.75 -6.00 -9.89
C ASP A 126 15.31 -4.94 -8.84
N PRO A 127 13.99 -4.69 -8.68
CA PRO A 127 13.56 -3.60 -7.82
C PRO A 127 13.79 -3.95 -6.34
N GLY A 128 14.43 -3.02 -5.64
CA GLY A 128 14.65 -3.05 -4.20
C GLY A 128 13.88 -1.96 -3.48
N LEU A 129 13.45 -2.26 -2.25
CA LEU A 129 12.87 -1.29 -1.33
C LEU A 129 13.95 -0.80 -0.35
N GLN A 130 14.35 0.46 -0.48
CA GLN A 130 15.40 1.08 0.33
C GLN A 130 14.80 2.07 1.32
N TYR A 131 15.24 2.01 2.57
CA TYR A 131 14.83 2.91 3.64
C TYR A 131 16.06 3.62 4.20
N GLU A 132 16.10 4.94 4.04
CA GLU A 132 17.28 5.77 4.33
C GLU A 132 16.94 6.91 5.27
N TYR A 133 17.84 7.16 6.23
CA TYR A 133 17.80 8.35 7.08
C TYR A 133 18.49 9.50 6.37
N ILE A 134 17.97 10.71 6.54
CA ILE A 134 18.49 11.95 5.95
C ILE A 134 18.84 12.90 7.07
#